data_AF-A0A956I2P8-F1
#
_entry.id   AF-A0A956I2P8-F1
#
_cell.length_a   1.000
_cell.length_b   1.000
_cell.length_c   1.000
_cell.angle_alpha   90.00
_cell.angle_beta   90.00
_cell.angle_gamma   90.00
#
_symmetry.space_group_name_H-M   'P 1'
#
loop_
_entity.id
_entity.type
_entity.pdbx_description
1 polymer ?
#
loop_
_entity_poly.entity_id
_entity_poly.type
_entity_poly.pdbx_seq_one_letter_code
_entity_poly.pdbx_strand_id
1 'polypeptide(L)' 'FNAKYLLDVLGALTEDDVALELSGELDPGVIKPVGDGADFVGVVMPMRI' A
#
# COMPACT_ATOMS: atom_id res chain seq x y z
N PHE A 1 2.90 10.49 -4.66
CA PHE A 1 2.90 9.59 -3.48
C PHE A 1 4.15 9.81 -2.64
N ASN A 2 4.06 9.72 -1.32
CA ASN A 2 5.23 9.82 -0.45
C ASN A 2 5.91 8.43 -0.33
N ALA A 3 7.15 8.32 -0.82
CA ALA A 3 7.91 7.07 -0.80
C ALA A 3 8.15 6.55 0.63
N LYS A 4 8.20 7.43 1.62
CA LYS A 4 8.35 7.03 3.03
C LYS A 4 7.15 6.22 3.51
N TYR A 5 5.93 6.66 3.20
CA TYR A 5 4.72 5.93 3.59
C TYR A 5 4.61 4.57 2.90
N LEU A 6 5.07 4.48 1.65
CA LEU A 6 5.12 3.20 0.95
C LEU A 6 6.08 2.22 1.65
N LEU A 7 7.28 2.67 2.02
CA LEU A 7 8.25 1.84 2.74
C LEU A 7 7.76 1.45 4.14
N ASP A 8 7.12 2.37 4.85
CA ASP A 8 6.55 2.10 6.19
C ASP A 8 5.45 1.03 6.12
N VAL A 9 4.60 1.06 5.07
CA VAL A 9 3.56 0.06 4.85
C VAL A 9 4.14 -1.29 4.44
N LEU A 10 5.12 -1.31 3.53
CA LEU A 10 5.79 -2.55 3.12
C LEU A 10 6.55 -3.21 4.28
N GLY A 11 7.16 -2.44 5.17
CA GLY A 11 7.83 -2.97 6.36
C GLY A 11 6.88 -3.51 7.44
N ALA A 12 5.60 -3.14 7.38
CA ALA A 12 4.57 -3.67 8.29
C ALA A 12 3.93 -4.97 7.77
N LEU A 13 4.12 -5.30 6.49
CA LEU A 13 3.64 -6.52 5.87
C LEU A 13 4.62 -7.67 6.13
N THR A 14 4.09 -8.88 6.31
CA THR A 14 4.88 -10.07 6.64
C THR A 14 4.95 -11.07 5.49
N GLU A 15 4.15 -10.85 4.46
CA GLU A 15 4.00 -11.68 3.28
C GLU A 15 5.03 -11.33 2.21
N ASP A 16 5.48 -12.35 1.47
CA ASP A 16 6.47 -12.19 0.41
C ASP A 16 5.91 -11.47 -0.83
N ASP A 17 4.61 -11.62 -1.08
CA ASP A 17 3.90 -11.04 -2.22
C ASP A 17 2.82 -10.04 -1.76
N VAL A 18 2.75 -8.90 -2.45
CA VAL A 18 1.80 -7.82 -2.17
C VAL A 18 1.13 -7.33 -3.46
N ALA A 19 -0.16 -7.03 -3.38
CA ALA A 19 -0.93 -6.40 -4.43
C ALA A 19 -0.94 -4.88 -4.22
N LEU A 20 -0.49 -4.14 -5.24
CA LEU A 20 -0.52 -2.69 -5.27
C LEU A 20 -1.63 -2.23 -6.23
N GLU A 21 -2.72 -1.68 -5.69
CA GLU A 21 -3.82 -1.11 -6.45
C GLU A 21 -3.68 0.41 -6.47
N LEU A 22 -3.39 0.98 -7.64
CA LEU A 22 -3.31 2.42 -7.85
C LEU A 22 -4.44 2.85 -8.78
N SER A 23 -5.39 3.61 -8.22
CA SER A 23 -6.49 4.21 -8.98
C SER A 23 -6.11 5.68 -9.24
N GLY A 24 -5.67 6.02 -10.45
CA GLY A 24 -5.37 7.41 -10.84
C GLY A 24 -4.25 8.14 -10.05
N GLU A 25 -3.97 9.39 -10.45
CA GLU A 25 -2.94 10.22 -9.79
C GLU A 25 -3.42 10.83 -8.45
N LEU A 26 -4.73 10.90 -8.24
CA LEU A 26 -5.37 11.57 -7.12
C LEU A 26 -6.22 10.65 -6.23
N ASP A 27 -6.36 9.37 -6.57
CA ASP A 27 -7.05 8.43 -5.68
C ASP A 27 -6.03 7.73 -4.74
N PRO A 28 -6.47 7.26 -3.57
CA PRO A 28 -5.64 6.50 -2.66
C PRO A 28 -5.01 5.27 -3.34
N GLY A 29 -3.72 5.06 -3.08
CA GLY A 29 -3.06 3.80 -3.37
C GLY A 29 -3.37 2.79 -2.27
N VAL A 30 -3.78 1.59 -2.65
CA VAL A 30 -4.12 0.52 -1.72
C VAL A 30 -3.10 -0.61 -1.84
N ILE A 31 -2.61 -1.06 -0.70
CA ILE A 31 -1.60 -2.11 -0.59
C ILE A 31 -2.19 -3.22 0.27
N LYS A 32 -2.20 -4.43 -0.28
CA LYS A 32 -2.75 -5.61 0.40
C LYS A 32 -1.77 -6.78 0.24
N PRO A 33 -1.55 -7.60 1.27
CA PRO A 33 -0.77 -8.83 1.12
C PRO A 33 -1.52 -9.83 0.23
N VAL A 34 -0.77 -10.67 -0.50
CA VAL A 34 -1.32 -11.77 -1.30
C VAL A 34 -1.07 -13.06 -0.52
N GLY A 35 -2.02 -13.49 0.30
CA GLY A 35 -1.92 -14.72 1.08
C GLY A 35 -3.06 -14.92 2.08
N ASP A 36 -3.31 -16.17 2.46
CA ASP A 36 -4.29 -16.55 3.47
C ASP A 36 -3.70 -16.32 4.87
N GLY A 37 -3.83 -15.11 5.41
CA GLY A 37 -3.31 -14.84 6.76
C GLY A 37 -3.62 -13.48 7.36
N ALA A 38 -3.79 -12.42 6.56
CA ALA A 38 -3.99 -11.08 7.11
C ALA A 38 -4.91 -10.22 6.25
N ASP A 39 -6.03 -9.78 6.84
CA ASP A 39 -6.85 -8.67 6.33
C ASP A 39 -6.12 -7.34 6.60
N PHE A 40 -4.94 -7.14 6.01
CA PHE A 40 -4.21 -5.89 6.10
C PHE A 40 -4.48 -5.02 4.88
N VAL A 41 -4.92 -3.78 5.12
CA VAL A 41 -5.12 -2.78 4.06
C VAL A 41 -4.31 -1.54 4.39
N GLY A 42 -3.19 -1.37 3.70
CA GLY A 42 -2.40 -0.15 3.74
C GLY A 42 -2.96 0.86 2.75
N VAL A 43 -3.39 2.04 3.23
CA VAL A 43 -3.88 3.13 2.38
C VAL A 43 -2.88 4.26 2.37
N VAL A 44 -2.34 4.57 1.19
CA VAL A 44 -1.41 5.69 0.99
C VAL A 44 -2.14 6.79 0.22
N MET A 45 -2.39 7.91 0.90
CA MET A 45 -3.02 9.08 0.28
C MET A 45 -2.05 9.79 -0.68
N PRO A 46 -2.52 10.23 -1.85
CA PRO A 46 -1.72 11.05 -2.73
C PRO A 46 -1.51 12.44 -2.11
N MET A 47 -0.32 12.97 -2.33
CA MET A 47 0.02 14.34 -1.95
C MET A 47 -0.06 15.22 -3.19
N ARG A 48 -0.74 16.36 -3.06
CA ARG A 48 -0.71 17.41 -4.09
C ARG A 48 0.61 18.16 -3.97
N ILE A 49 1.28 18.40 -5.10
CA ILE A 49 2.41 19.33 -5.19
C ILE A 49 1.93 20.69 -5.70
#